data_AF-A0A534K0P9-F1
#
_entry.id   AF-A0A534K0P9-F1
#
_cell.length_a   1.000
_cell.length_b   1.000
_cell.length_c   1.000
_cell.angle_alpha   90.00
_cell.angle_beta   90.00
_cell.angle_gamma   90.00
#
_symmetry.space_group_name_H-M   'P 1'
#
loop_
_entity.id
_entity.type
_entity.pdbx_description
1 polymer ?
#
loop_
_entity_poly.entity_id
_entity_poly.type
_entity_poly.pdbx_seq_one_letter_code
_entity_poly.pdbx_strand_id
1 'polypeptide(L)'
;MAELPHLLRRTIEHVYLTDAGGTPMVHLSRRVESDKDPDLIASMFSAVQNFMDDSFHSLGIGSVRSIELGDRHQVAFGRGHRLLLYVVYQGRESNHLEDRVIRQVHDLETRFASVLEIWGGDMDDVKGIRDYLEGEWNVPSRPPASPPPGREVFPEVP
;
A
#
# COMPACT_ATOMS: atom_id res chain seq x y z
N MET A 1 -33.35 -13.07 -19.57
CA MET A 1 -32.30 -12.07 -19.25
C MET A 1 -31.08 -12.85 -18.80
N ALA A 2 -30.02 -12.86 -19.59
CA ALA A 2 -28.79 -13.58 -19.26
C ALA A 2 -27.93 -12.70 -18.34
N GLU A 3 -27.60 -13.19 -17.15
CA GLU A 3 -26.57 -12.57 -16.30
C GLU A 3 -25.24 -12.65 -17.05
N LEU A 4 -24.65 -11.49 -17.37
CA LEU A 4 -23.30 -11.43 -17.92
C LEU A 4 -22.32 -12.02 -16.89
N PRO A 5 -21.38 -12.87 -17.31
CA PRO A 5 -20.46 -13.50 -16.38
C PRO A 5 -19.56 -12.45 -15.73
N HIS A 6 -19.44 -12.49 -14.40
CA HIS A 6 -18.62 -11.60 -13.58
C HIS A 6 -17.09 -11.71 -13.82
N LEU A 7 -16.66 -12.29 -14.95
CA LEU A 7 -15.28 -12.70 -15.26
C LEU A 7 -14.34 -11.54 -15.65
N LEU A 8 -14.81 -10.29 -15.58
CA LEU A 8 -14.02 -9.09 -15.93
C LEU A 8 -13.91 -8.06 -14.80
N ARG A 9 -14.55 -8.26 -13.65
CA ARG A 9 -14.48 -7.30 -12.56
C ARG A 9 -13.23 -7.55 -11.71
N ARG A 10 -12.21 -6.72 -11.94
CA ARG A 10 -11.12 -6.51 -11.00
C ARG A 10 -11.69 -6.07 -9.65
N THR A 11 -11.23 -6.71 -8.58
CA THR A 11 -11.60 -6.34 -7.21
C THR A 11 -10.35 -5.90 -6.47
N ILE A 12 -10.32 -4.65 -6.02
CA ILE A 12 -9.26 -4.17 -5.13
C ILE A 12 -9.51 -4.78 -3.75
N GLU A 13 -8.60 -5.59 -3.23
CA GLU A 13 -8.78 -6.23 -1.93
C GLU A 13 -8.16 -5.38 -0.81
N HIS A 14 -6.96 -4.86 -1.05
CA HIS A 14 -6.23 -4.04 -0.08
C HIS A 14 -5.51 -2.86 -0.74
N VAL A 15 -5.40 -1.77 0.01
CA VAL A 15 -4.56 -0.62 -0.33
C VAL A 15 -3.69 -0.32 0.87
N TYR A 16 -2.37 -0.28 0.67
CA TYR A 16 -1.39 0.05 1.70
C TYR A 16 -0.63 1.29 1.26
N LEU A 17 -0.48 2.25 2.17
CA LEU A 17 0.38 3.40 2.00
C LEU A 17 1.44 3.40 3.10
N THR A 18 2.69 3.55 2.71
CA THR A 18 3.81 3.77 3.64
C THR A 18 4.55 5.05 3.25
N ASP A 19 5.35 5.57 4.17
CA ASP A 19 6.42 6.47 3.78
C ASP A 19 7.51 5.72 2.99
N ALA A 20 8.47 6.47 2.46
CA ALA A 20 9.61 5.92 1.72
C ALA A 20 10.53 5.03 2.57
N GLY A 21 10.49 5.15 3.89
CA GLY A 21 11.19 4.30 4.85
C GLY A 21 10.46 2.98 5.15
N GLY A 22 9.23 2.83 4.68
CA GLY A 22 8.38 1.66 4.90
C GLY A 22 7.50 1.75 6.15
N THR A 23 7.42 2.91 6.81
CA THR A 23 6.52 3.12 7.95
C THR A 23 5.08 3.11 7.47
N PRO A 24 4.21 2.23 7.99
CA PRO A 24 2.80 2.19 7.63
C PRO A 24 2.10 3.51 7.96
N MET A 25 1.27 4.00 7.03
CA MET A 25 0.48 5.22 7.19
C MET A 25 -1.02 4.92 7.06
N VAL A 26 -1.41 4.18 6.02
CA VAL A 26 -2.82 3.86 5.72
C VAL A 26 -2.96 2.42 5.27
N HIS A 27 -4.01 1.77 5.78
CA HIS A 27 -4.50 0.48 5.27
C HIS A 27 -6.00 0.52 5.02
N LEU A 28 -6.40 0.15 3.80
CA LEU A 28 -7.78 -0.07 3.40
C LEU A 28 -7.98 -1.55 3.06
N SER A 29 -9.13 -2.12 3.44
CA SER A 29 -9.46 -3.51 3.15
C SER A 29 -10.94 -3.71 2.88
N ARG A 30 -11.29 -4.52 1.87
CA ARG A 30 -12.69 -4.93 1.63
C ARG A 30 -13.15 -6.08 2.53
N ARG A 31 -12.24 -6.92 3.02
CA ARG A 31 -12.56 -8.08 3.85
C ARG A 31 -12.12 -7.84 5.30
N VAL A 32 -12.93 -8.36 6.22
CA VAL A 32 -12.67 -8.35 7.67
C VAL A 32 -11.61 -9.40 8.05
N GLU A 33 -11.48 -10.46 7.26
CA GLU A 33 -10.70 -11.66 7.59
C GLU A 33 -9.29 -11.61 7.02
N SER A 34 -8.34 -11.14 7.83
CA SER A 34 -6.94 -11.59 7.73
C SER A 34 -6.38 -11.67 9.14
N ASP A 35 -5.92 -12.85 9.54
CA ASP A 35 -5.19 -13.08 10.80
C ASP A 35 -3.86 -12.30 10.87
N LYS A 36 -3.39 -11.79 9.72
CA LYS A 36 -2.11 -11.08 9.62
C LYS A 36 -2.27 -9.58 9.83
N ASP A 37 -1.38 -9.03 10.62
CA ASP A 37 -1.26 -7.59 10.89
C ASP A 37 -0.96 -6.81 9.59
N PRO A 38 -1.80 -5.84 9.20
CA PRO A 38 -1.58 -4.99 8.05
C PRO A 38 -0.24 -4.25 8.05
N ASP A 39 0.27 -3.86 9.22
CA ASP A 39 1.50 -3.09 9.36
C ASP A 39 2.72 -3.97 9.05
N LEU A 40 2.67 -5.25 9.43
CA LEU A 40 3.67 -6.25 9.05
C LEU A 40 3.66 -6.50 7.54
N ILE A 41 2.49 -6.56 6.92
CA ILE A 41 2.36 -6.75 5.47
C ILE A 41 2.93 -5.54 4.72
N ALA A 42 2.61 -4.32 5.16
CA ALA A 42 3.12 -3.08 4.57
C ALA A 42 4.66 -2.99 4.69
N SER A 43 5.21 -3.38 5.84
CA SER A 43 6.66 -3.45 6.05
C SER A 43 7.33 -4.46 5.10
N MET A 44 6.71 -5.63 4.92
CA MET A 44 7.19 -6.66 3.98
C MET A 44 7.17 -6.17 2.54
N PHE A 45 6.08 -5.53 2.09
CA PHE A 45 6.02 -4.98 0.74
C PHE A 45 7.09 -3.92 0.50
N SER A 46 7.35 -3.07 1.49
CA SER A 46 8.43 -2.07 1.42
C SER A 46 9.81 -2.72 1.29
N ALA A 47 10.09 -3.76 2.06
CA ALA A 47 11.33 -4.50 1.96
C ALA A 47 11.50 -5.19 0.59
N VAL A 48 10.43 -5.82 0.09
CA VAL A 48 10.42 -6.48 -1.22
C VAL A 48 10.61 -5.48 -2.34
N GLN A 49 9.91 -4.33 -2.31
CA GLN A 49 10.06 -3.28 -3.31
C GLN A 49 11.48 -2.70 -3.31
N ASN A 50 12.05 -2.39 -2.14
CA ASN A 50 13.42 -1.89 -2.04
C ASN A 50 14.43 -2.90 -2.58
N PHE A 51 14.30 -4.18 -2.24
CA PHE A 51 15.17 -5.22 -2.78
C PHE A 51 15.08 -5.34 -4.31
N MET A 52 13.86 -5.29 -4.86
CA MET A 52 13.63 -5.34 -6.30
C MET A 52 14.21 -4.10 -6.99
N ASP A 53 13.92 -2.91 -6.48
CA ASP A 53 14.45 -1.65 -7.00
C ASP A 53 15.99 -1.70 -7.03
N ASP A 54 16.64 -2.09 -5.93
CA ASP A 54 18.10 -2.20 -5.87
C ASP A 54 18.65 -3.21 -6.89
N SER A 55 18.01 -4.37 -7.01
CA SER A 55 18.43 -5.44 -7.91
C SER A 55 18.30 -5.04 -9.38
N PHE A 56 17.17 -4.44 -9.78
CA PHE A 56 16.88 -4.12 -11.18
C PHE A 56 17.40 -2.75 -11.62
N HIS A 57 17.60 -1.81 -10.70
CA HIS A 57 18.23 -0.52 -11.00
C HIS A 57 19.67 -0.73 -11.50
N SER A 58 20.41 -1.65 -10.89
CA SER A 58 21.77 -2.03 -11.32
C SER A 58 21.83 -2.58 -12.75
N LEU A 59 20.70 -3.06 -13.29
CA LEU A 59 20.56 -3.64 -14.62
C LEU A 59 19.97 -2.64 -15.64
N GLY A 60 19.61 -1.42 -15.23
CA GLY A 60 18.98 -0.41 -16.09
C GLY A 60 17.53 -0.69 -16.49
N ILE A 61 16.86 -1.64 -15.80
CA ILE A 61 15.50 -2.10 -16.13
C ILE A 61 14.42 -1.17 -15.54
N GLY A 62 14.79 -0.31 -14.58
CA GLY A 62 13.86 0.58 -13.87
C GLY A 62 13.15 -0.11 -12.70
N SER A 63 12.08 0.50 -12.20
CA SER A 63 11.33 0.00 -11.04
C SER A 63 10.27 -1.03 -11.40
N VAL A 64 10.04 -1.96 -10.47
CA VAL A 64 8.97 -2.97 -10.60
C VAL A 64 7.60 -2.30 -10.43
N ARG A 65 6.70 -2.54 -11.38
CA ARG A 65 5.34 -1.96 -11.41
C ARG A 65 4.27 -2.89 -10.84
N SER A 66 4.42 -4.20 -11.04
CA SER A 66 3.52 -5.21 -10.48
C SER A 66 4.26 -6.53 -10.20
N ILE A 67 3.69 -7.35 -9.32
CA ILE A 67 4.04 -8.78 -9.17
C ILE A 67 2.77 -9.61 -9.06
N GLU A 68 2.85 -10.85 -9.53
CA GLU A 68 1.78 -11.84 -9.35
C GLU A 68 1.96 -12.61 -8.03
N LEU A 69 0.86 -12.85 -7.33
CA LEU A 69 0.74 -13.60 -6.08
C LEU A 69 -0.18 -14.81 -6.33
N GLY A 70 0.42 -15.96 -6.64
CA GLY A 70 -0.36 -17.16 -6.99
C GLY A 70 -1.22 -16.94 -8.23
N ASP A 71 -2.36 -17.64 -8.33
CA ASP A 71 -3.07 -17.77 -9.61
C ASP A 71 -4.00 -16.59 -9.97
N ARG A 72 -4.37 -15.75 -9.00
CA ARG A 72 -5.43 -14.74 -9.20
C ARG A 72 -5.19 -13.40 -8.52
N HIS A 73 -4.16 -13.29 -7.69
CA HIS A 73 -3.85 -12.07 -6.96
C HIS A 73 -2.63 -11.39 -7.56
N GLN A 74 -2.65 -10.07 -7.56
CA GLN A 74 -1.55 -9.25 -8.05
C GLN A 74 -1.36 -8.07 -7.10
N VAL A 75 -0.13 -7.57 -7.01
CA VAL A 75 0.20 -6.32 -6.32
C VAL A 75 0.72 -5.35 -7.34
N ALA A 76 0.10 -4.18 -7.43
CA ALA A 76 0.64 -3.05 -8.16
C ALA A 76 1.36 -2.10 -7.20
N PHE A 77 2.51 -1.59 -7.65
CA PHE A 77 3.41 -0.74 -6.88
C PHE A 77 3.44 0.68 -7.47
N GLY A 78 3.39 1.67 -6.60
CA GLY A 78 3.64 3.07 -6.93
C GLY A 78 4.71 3.61 -6.01
N ARG A 79 5.76 4.18 -6.58
CA ARG A 79 6.86 4.81 -5.83
C ARG A 79 6.90 6.31 -6.14
N GLY A 80 6.72 7.11 -5.10
CA GLY A 80 6.99 8.55 -5.11
C GLY A 80 8.33 8.87 -4.45
N HIS A 81 8.57 10.15 -4.17
CA HIS A 81 9.77 10.61 -3.46
C HIS A 81 9.72 10.35 -1.94
N ARG A 82 8.52 10.38 -1.36
CA ARG A 82 8.24 10.29 0.08
C ARG A 82 7.25 9.17 0.41
N LEU A 83 6.53 8.64 -0.57
CA LEU A 83 5.48 7.64 -0.38
C LEU A 83 5.71 6.39 -1.22
N LEU A 84 5.25 5.25 -0.68
CA LEU A 84 5.09 3.99 -1.41
C LEU A 84 3.64 3.53 -1.29
N LEU A 85 3.03 3.17 -2.42
CA LEU A 85 1.64 2.73 -2.53
C LEU A 85 1.60 1.30 -3.07
N TYR A 86 0.88 0.43 -2.37
CA TYR A 86 0.68 -0.97 -2.74
C TYR A 86 -0.79 -1.26 -2.87
N VAL A 87 -1.20 -1.81 -4.01
CA VAL A 87 -2.59 -2.18 -4.27
C VAL A 87 -2.67 -3.66 -4.58
N VAL A 88 -3.28 -4.41 -3.66
CA VAL A 88 -3.56 -5.83 -3.83
C VAL A 88 -4.92 -5.98 -4.49
N TYR A 89 -4.99 -6.71 -5.59
CA TYR A 89 -6.23 -6.92 -6.31
C TYR A 89 -6.34 -8.34 -6.87
N GLN A 90 -7.59 -8.76 -7.07
CA GLN A 90 -7.92 -10.00 -7.75
C GLN A 90 -8.45 -9.70 -9.16
N GLY A 91 -8.00 -10.46 -10.15
CA GLY A 91 -8.47 -10.38 -11.53
C GLY A 91 -7.34 -10.12 -12.53
N ARG A 92 -7.66 -10.17 -13.83
CA ARG A 92 -6.66 -10.07 -14.89
C ARG A 92 -6.07 -8.66 -15.02
N GLU A 93 -4.77 -8.63 -15.25
CA GLU A 93 -3.91 -7.47 -15.37
C GLU A 93 -4.37 -6.53 -16.49
N SER A 94 -4.25 -5.23 -16.25
CA SER A 94 -4.27 -4.23 -17.32
C SER A 94 -3.37 -3.13 -16.84
N ASN A 95 -2.39 -2.76 -17.68
CA ASN A 95 -1.43 -1.68 -17.48
C ASN A 95 -2.05 -0.40 -16.90
N HIS A 96 -3.35 -0.17 -17.17
CA HIS A 96 -4.12 0.93 -16.60
C HIS A 96 -4.13 1.00 -15.06
N LEU A 97 -4.09 -0.13 -14.33
CA LEU A 97 -4.04 -0.09 -12.87
C LEU A 97 -2.69 0.36 -12.37
N GLU A 98 -1.63 -0.26 -12.86
CA GLU A 98 -0.26 0.08 -12.49
C GLU A 98 0.00 1.56 -12.76
N ASP A 99 -0.42 2.05 -13.93
CA ASP A 99 -0.34 3.48 -14.25
C ASP A 99 -1.18 4.34 -13.31
N ARG A 100 -2.35 3.84 -12.87
CA ARG A 100 -3.18 4.53 -11.88
C ARG A 100 -2.48 4.59 -10.52
N VAL A 101 -1.88 3.50 -10.06
CA VAL A 101 -1.16 3.43 -8.78
C VAL A 101 0.03 4.40 -8.79
N ILE A 102 0.80 4.43 -9.88
CA ILE A 102 1.94 5.35 -10.06
C ILE A 102 1.46 6.81 -10.07
N ARG A 103 0.39 7.15 -10.81
CA ARG A 103 -0.16 8.52 -10.76
C ARG A 103 -0.66 8.88 -9.37
N GLN A 104 -1.36 7.95 -8.72
CA GLN A 104 -1.99 8.18 -7.43
C GLN A 104 -0.95 8.53 -6.35
N VAL A 105 0.23 7.89 -6.36
CA VAL A 105 1.28 8.22 -5.38
C VAL A 105 1.83 9.64 -5.60
N HIS A 106 2.00 10.09 -6.85
CA HIS A 106 2.42 11.46 -7.14
C HIS A 106 1.34 12.50 -6.82
N ASP A 107 0.07 12.17 -7.06
CA ASP A 107 -1.07 13.02 -6.71
C ASP A 107 -1.17 13.18 -5.18
N LEU A 108 -0.94 12.10 -4.43
CA LEU A 108 -0.87 12.16 -2.97
C LEU A 108 0.25 13.08 -2.48
N GLU A 109 1.46 12.94 -3.03
CA GLU A 109 2.60 13.77 -2.66
C GLU A 109 2.36 15.24 -2.94
N THR A 110 1.75 15.55 -4.08
CA THR A 110 1.40 16.92 -4.46
C THR A 110 0.31 17.49 -3.55
N ARG A 111 -0.75 16.71 -3.31
CA ARG A 111 -1.93 17.16 -2.56
C ARG A 111 -1.68 17.31 -1.07
N PHE A 112 -0.85 16.44 -0.50
CA PHE A 112 -0.58 16.38 0.94
C PHE A 112 0.86 16.76 1.28
N ALA A 113 1.55 17.50 0.40
CA ALA A 113 2.94 17.90 0.57
C ALA A 113 3.24 18.43 1.98
N SER A 114 2.44 19.38 2.48
CA SER A 114 2.62 19.98 3.80
C SER A 114 2.48 18.99 4.97
N VAL A 115 1.57 18.01 4.85
CA VAL A 115 1.42 16.94 5.85
C VAL A 115 2.63 16.02 5.80
N LEU A 116 3.09 15.67 4.60
CA LEU A 116 4.25 14.79 4.39
C LEU A 116 5.58 15.44 4.79
N GLU A 117 5.67 16.77 4.82
CA GLU A 117 6.88 17.49 5.29
C GLU A 117 7.11 17.33 6.79
N ILE A 118 6.03 17.26 7.57
CA ILE A 118 6.08 17.17 9.03
C ILE A 118 5.79 15.76 9.54
N TRP A 119 5.56 14.80 8.63
CA TRP A 119 5.26 13.43 8.98
C TRP A 119 6.35 12.84 9.88
N GLY A 120 5.94 12.43 11.08
CA GLY A 120 6.82 11.83 12.09
C GLY A 120 6.27 10.54 12.69
N GLY A 121 5.23 9.95 12.08
CA GLY A 121 4.59 8.73 12.59
C GLY A 121 3.25 8.96 13.32
N ASP A 122 2.78 10.21 13.46
CA ASP A 122 1.51 10.49 14.12
C ASP A 122 0.33 10.21 13.18
N MET A 123 -0.38 9.11 13.43
CA MET A 123 -1.51 8.67 12.62
C MET A 123 -2.67 9.69 12.55
N ASP A 124 -2.72 10.65 13.46
CA ASP A 124 -3.72 11.73 13.41
C ASP A 124 -3.47 12.70 12.24
N ASP A 125 -2.22 12.90 11.83
CA ASP A 125 -1.85 13.79 10.71
C ASP A 125 -2.31 13.24 9.35
N VAL A 126 -2.44 11.92 9.24
CA VAL A 126 -2.73 11.23 7.97
C VAL A 126 -4.20 10.87 7.78
N LYS A 127 -5.10 11.34 8.66
CA LYS A 127 -6.56 11.16 8.52
C LYS A 127 -7.08 11.66 7.18
N GLY A 128 -6.66 12.85 6.75
CA GLY A 128 -7.06 13.40 5.46
C GLY A 128 -6.58 12.58 4.25
N ILE A 129 -5.42 11.92 4.36
CA ILE A 129 -4.89 11.03 3.33
C ILE A 129 -5.73 9.76 3.25
N ARG A 130 -6.10 9.19 4.40
CA ARG A 130 -6.95 8.01 4.52
C ARG A 130 -8.32 8.24 3.87
N ASP A 131 -9.01 9.32 4.24
CA ASP A 131 -10.35 9.64 3.71
C ASP A 131 -10.31 9.84 2.19
N TYR A 132 -9.25 10.47 1.70
CA TYR A 132 -9.05 10.63 0.26
C TYR A 132 -8.86 9.28 -0.45
N LEU A 133 -8.02 8.39 0.09
CA LEU A 133 -7.80 7.07 -0.48
C LEU A 133 -9.05 6.18 -0.43
N GLU A 134 -9.87 6.28 0.61
CA GLU A 134 -11.15 5.56 0.67
C GLU A 134 -12.06 5.94 -0.51
N GLY A 135 -12.16 7.23 -0.80
CA GLY A 135 -12.95 7.76 -1.92
C GLY A 135 -12.41 7.32 -3.28
N GLU A 136 -11.09 7.42 -3.47
CA GLU A 136 -10.45 7.02 -4.74
C GLU A 136 -10.58 5.53 -5.03
N TRP A 137 -10.31 4.68 -4.03
CA TRP A 137 -10.25 3.24 -4.24
C TRP A 137 -11.58 2.53 -4.02
N ASN A 138 -12.57 3.22 -3.43
CA ASN A 138 -13.86 2.64 -3.02
C ASN A 138 -13.65 1.37 -2.17
N VAL A 139 -12.74 1.50 -1.18
CA VAL A 139 -12.39 0.49 -0.18
C VAL A 139 -12.45 1.18 1.18
N PRO A 140 -13.20 0.66 2.17
CA PRO A 140 -13.28 1.30 3.47
C PRO A 140 -11.95 1.18 4.22
N SER A 141 -11.63 2.18 5.03
CA SER A 141 -10.47 2.11 5.93
C SER A 141 -10.80 1.34 7.20
N ARG A 142 -9.77 0.70 7.73
CA ARG A 142 -9.79 0.17 9.09
C ARG A 142 -9.20 1.23 10.02
N PRO A 143 -9.86 1.62 11.12
CA PRO A 143 -9.17 2.43 12.14
C PRO A 143 -7.90 1.69 12.60
N PRO A 144 -6.78 2.40 12.85
CA PRO A 144 -5.55 1.76 13.31
C PRO A 144 -5.89 0.87 14.51
N ALA A 145 -5.41 -0.39 14.49
CA ALA A 145 -5.48 -1.20 15.69
C ALA A 145 -4.79 -0.42 16.80
N SER A 146 -5.41 -0.33 17.99
CA SER A 146 -4.76 0.27 19.15
C SER A 146 -3.33 -0.27 19.26
N PRO A 147 -2.32 0.58 19.54
CA PRO A 147 -0.95 0.12 19.62
C PRO A 147 -0.88 -1.09 20.56
N PRO A 148 -0.10 -2.13 20.25
CA PRO A 148 0.07 -3.25 21.16
C PRO A 148 0.48 -2.69 22.53
N PRO A 149 -0.12 -3.18 23.64
CA PRO A 149 0.22 -2.69 24.96
C PRO A 149 1.70 -2.92 25.21
N GLY A 150 2.47 -1.82 25.26
CA GLY A 150 3.87 -1.81 25.65
C GLY A 150 4.78 -2.67 24.78
N ARG A 151 5.64 -2.02 23.99
CA ARG A 151 6.90 -2.65 23.59
C ARG A 151 7.63 -2.97 24.89
N GLU A 152 7.63 -4.23 25.34
CA GLU A 152 8.48 -4.64 26.47
C GLU A 152 9.90 -4.23 26.10
N VAL A 153 10.42 -3.26 26.85
CA VAL A 153 11.82 -2.88 26.77
C VAL A 153 12.57 -4.10 27.27
N PHE A 154 13.09 -4.90 26.35
CA PHE A 154 14.05 -5.94 26.70
C PHE A 154 15.20 -5.25 27.43
N PRO A 155 15.54 -5.64 28.67
CA PRO A 155 16.69 -5.07 29.35
C PRO A 155 17.92 -5.34 28.48
N GLU A 156 18.75 -4.32 28.27
CA GLU A 156 20.07 -4.53 27.68
C GLU A 156 20.80 -5.60 28.49
N VAL A 157 21.17 -6.68 27.80
CA VAL A 157 21.95 -7.75 28.39
C VAL A 157 23.34 -7.18 28.69
N PRO A 158 23.86 -7.33 29.92
CA PRO A 158 25.14 -6.78 30.35
C PRO A 158 26.34 -7.37 29.62
#